data_AF-A0A4Y1R062-F1
#
_entry.id   AF-A0A4Y1R062-F1
#
_cell.length_a   1.000
_cell.length_b   1.000
_cell.length_c   1.000
_cell.angle_alpha   90.00
_cell.angle_beta   90.00
_cell.angle_gamma   90.00
#
_symmetry.space_group_name_H-M   'P 1'
#
loop_
_entity.id
_entity.type
_entity.pdbx_description
1 polymer ?
#
loop_
_entity_poly.entity_id
_entity_poly.type
_entity_poly.pdbx_seq_one_letter_code
_entity_poly.pdbx_strand_id
1 'polypeptide(L)'
;EGDNGGTRWALTVLFLLLTFSASPSSTVLHQAQNFCHSLAVAVVSEDPVREWILSEGNATQITRISPVGGGCINRASHYDTDAGSFFVKTNRSIGPSMFEGEALGLGAMFETGTIRVPKPFKFGPLPTGGSYIIMEFIEFGSRRSNQSVLGRKLAEMHKAGKSEKGFGFEVNNTVGSTPQINTWSSDWIQFYGEHRLGYQLQLALDQYGDSTIYEKGQRLVKSMGPLFENVVIEPCLLHGDLWSGNISSDNNGEPVILDPACYYGHSEAEFGMSWCAGFGGSFYSSYFEVMPKQPGFEKRKDLYMLYHYLNHYNLFGSGYRSSAMSIIDDYLRMLKA
;
A
#
# COMPACT_ATOMS: atom_id res chain seq x y z
N GLU A 1 -11.18 -29.93 -11.64
CA GLU A 1 -10.47 -31.18 -11.30
C GLU A 1 -8.99 -30.95 -11.58
N GLY A 2 -8.25 -30.57 -10.53
CA GLY A 2 -6.84 -30.21 -10.59
C GLY A 2 -6.01 -31.30 -9.93
N ASP A 3 -4.98 -31.70 -10.65
CA ASP A 3 -4.08 -32.84 -10.49
C ASP A 3 -3.49 -33.07 -9.07
N ASN A 4 -3.72 -34.27 -8.54
CA ASN A 4 -3.16 -34.81 -7.29
C ASN A 4 -1.95 -35.73 -7.60
N GLY A 5 -1.23 -35.44 -8.69
CA GLY A 5 -0.22 -36.32 -9.30
C GLY A 5 0.99 -36.60 -8.42
N GLY A 6 1.45 -35.62 -7.63
CA GLY A 6 2.63 -35.77 -6.77
C GLY A 6 2.44 -36.77 -5.63
N THR A 7 1.30 -36.70 -4.95
CA THR A 7 0.94 -37.59 -3.83
C THR A 7 0.74 -39.03 -4.31
N ARG A 8 0.16 -39.19 -5.50
CA ARG A 8 -0.04 -40.50 -6.13
C ARG A 8 1.29 -41.13 -6.53
N TRP A 9 2.22 -40.38 -7.10
CA TRP A 9 3.56 -40.87 -7.43
C TRP A 9 4.36 -41.32 -6.20
N ALA A 10 4.35 -40.53 -5.12
CA ALA A 10 5.06 -40.89 -3.89
C ALA A 10 4.50 -42.15 -3.23
N LEU A 11 3.16 -42.29 -3.19
CA LEU A 11 2.49 -43.50 -2.69
C LEU A 11 2.76 -44.72 -3.60
N THR A 12 2.82 -44.54 -4.92
CA THR A 12 3.16 -45.63 -5.86
C THR A 12 4.59 -46.10 -5.71
N VAL A 13 5.56 -45.20 -5.51
CA VAL A 13 6.97 -45.55 -5.27
C VAL A 13 7.15 -46.28 -3.93
N LEU A 14 6.44 -45.85 -2.88
CA LEU A 14 6.45 -46.53 -1.58
C LEU A 14 5.81 -47.93 -1.65
N PHE A 15 4.72 -48.08 -2.41
CA PHE A 15 4.08 -49.37 -2.65
C PHE A 15 4.98 -50.33 -3.46
N LEU A 16 5.73 -49.80 -4.44
CA LEU A 16 6.71 -50.57 -5.21
C LEU A 16 7.91 -51.02 -4.37
N LEU A 17 8.41 -50.16 -3.48
CA LEU A 17 9.52 -50.50 -2.56
C LEU A 17 9.13 -51.58 -1.53
N LEU A 18 7.87 -51.56 -1.06
CA LEU A 18 7.36 -52.56 -0.11
C LEU A 18 6.97 -53.88 -0.77
N THR A 19 6.64 -53.89 -2.07
CA THR A 19 6.23 -55.11 -2.79
C THR A 19 7.39 -55.89 -3.41
N PHE A 20 8.55 -55.28 -3.65
CA PHE A 20 9.70 -55.95 -4.28
C PHE A 20 10.77 -56.52 -3.32
N SER A 21 10.59 -56.42 -2.00
CA SER A 21 11.53 -57.04 -1.05
C SER A 21 10.78 -58.00 -0.13
N ALA A 22 11.09 -59.29 -0.22
CA ALA A 22 10.45 -60.34 0.57
C ALA A 22 10.81 -60.28 2.08
N SER A 23 11.69 -59.37 2.50
CA SER A 23 12.00 -59.01 3.89
C SER A 23 12.91 -57.77 3.91
N PRO A 24 12.36 -56.54 4.03
CA PRO A 24 13.20 -55.35 4.06
C PRO A 24 13.99 -55.30 5.37
N SER A 25 15.28 -54.98 5.30
CA SER A 25 16.13 -54.82 6.49
C SER A 25 15.68 -53.62 7.33
N SER A 26 15.94 -53.65 8.64
CA SER A 26 15.58 -52.56 9.56
C SER A 26 16.10 -51.19 9.11
N THR A 27 17.23 -51.16 8.41
CA THR A 27 17.83 -49.95 7.84
C THR A 27 16.99 -49.34 6.71
N VAL A 28 16.38 -50.16 5.85
CA VAL A 28 15.51 -49.69 4.75
C VAL A 28 14.19 -49.15 5.31
N LEU A 29 13.64 -49.80 6.33
CA LEU A 29 12.45 -49.31 7.04
C LEU A 29 12.73 -48.00 7.77
N HIS A 30 13.90 -47.86 8.40
CA HIS A 30 14.29 -46.64 9.10
C HIS A 30 14.59 -45.48 8.13
N GLN A 31 15.17 -45.75 6.95
CA GLN A 31 15.35 -44.76 5.90
C GLN A 31 14.04 -44.34 5.27
N ALA A 32 13.12 -45.28 5.01
CA ALA A 32 11.78 -44.97 4.52
C ALA A 32 10.97 -44.19 5.56
N GLN A 33 11.08 -44.52 6.85
CA GLN A 33 10.50 -43.74 7.94
C GLN A 33 11.10 -42.34 8.02
N ASN A 34 12.43 -42.19 7.94
CA ASN A 34 13.07 -40.87 7.96
C ASN A 34 12.72 -40.05 6.71
N PHE A 35 12.55 -40.70 5.55
CA PHE A 35 12.13 -40.05 4.30
C PHE A 35 10.65 -39.64 4.37
N CYS A 36 9.77 -40.50 4.91
CA CYS A 36 8.39 -40.16 5.23
C CYS A 36 8.29 -39.10 6.33
N HIS A 37 9.18 -39.07 7.31
CA HIS A 37 9.24 -38.04 8.34
C HIS A 37 9.75 -36.72 7.75
N SER A 38 10.74 -36.76 6.84
CA SER A 38 11.20 -35.60 6.08
C SER A 38 10.11 -35.06 5.13
N LEU A 39 9.30 -35.93 4.53
CA LEU A 39 8.12 -35.54 3.73
C LEU A 39 6.94 -35.09 4.60
N ALA A 40 6.79 -35.62 5.82
CA ALA A 40 5.80 -35.18 6.80
C ALA A 40 6.21 -33.88 7.52
N VAL A 41 7.51 -33.59 7.60
CA VAL A 41 8.05 -32.29 8.02
C VAL A 41 8.00 -31.28 6.86
N ALA A 42 7.92 -31.76 5.62
CA ALA A 42 7.49 -30.99 4.44
C ALA A 42 5.95 -30.98 4.27
N VAL A 43 5.19 -31.16 5.37
CA VAL A 43 3.86 -30.57 5.44
C VAL A 43 4.09 -29.07 5.40
N VAL A 44 3.87 -28.48 4.22
CA VAL A 44 3.75 -27.03 4.02
C VAL A 44 3.00 -26.50 5.24
N SER A 45 3.64 -25.65 6.04
CA SER A 45 2.93 -24.95 7.09
C SER A 45 1.69 -24.35 6.45
N GLU A 46 0.49 -24.76 6.90
CA GLU A 46 -0.76 -24.21 6.34
C GLU A 46 -0.83 -22.68 6.53
N ASP A 47 -0.01 -22.14 7.43
CA ASP A 47 0.08 -20.73 7.76
C ASP A 47 1.52 -20.20 7.51
N PRO A 48 1.81 -19.62 6.33
CA PRO A 48 3.13 -19.06 6.04
C PRO A 48 3.50 -17.88 6.95
N VAL A 49 2.52 -17.23 7.59
CA VAL A 49 2.78 -16.15 8.56
C VAL A 49 3.43 -16.74 9.81
N ARG A 50 2.87 -17.82 10.35
CA ARG A 50 3.43 -18.50 11.52
C ARG A 50 4.82 -19.05 11.22
N GLU A 51 4.99 -19.67 10.06
CA GLU A 51 6.29 -20.19 9.62
C GLU A 51 7.35 -19.08 9.61
N TRP A 52 7.05 -17.94 8.97
CA TRP A 52 7.98 -16.83 8.91
C TRP A 52 8.30 -16.27 10.31
N ILE A 53 7.27 -16.06 11.16
CA ILE A 53 7.47 -15.53 12.53
C ILE A 53 8.38 -16.46 13.36
N LEU A 54 8.19 -17.77 13.26
CA LEU A 54 8.94 -18.78 14.04
C LEU A 54 10.30 -19.13 13.44
N SER A 55 10.62 -18.63 12.25
CA SER A 55 11.90 -18.84 11.58
C SER A 55 12.64 -17.50 11.44
N GLU A 56 12.37 -16.76 10.36
CA GLU A 56 13.01 -15.48 10.06
C GLU A 56 12.69 -14.38 11.10
N GLY A 57 11.53 -14.46 11.76
CA GLY A 57 11.12 -13.56 12.84
C GLY A 57 11.82 -13.79 14.18
N ASN A 58 12.66 -14.83 14.29
CA ASN A 58 13.42 -15.22 15.48
C ASN A 58 12.58 -15.51 16.74
N ALA A 59 11.25 -15.68 16.62
CA ALA A 59 10.42 -16.16 17.72
C ALA A 59 10.53 -17.67 17.87
N THR A 60 10.50 -18.18 19.10
CA THR A 60 10.36 -19.62 19.34
C THR A 60 8.91 -20.02 19.58
N GLN A 61 8.06 -19.07 19.98
CA GLN A 61 6.64 -19.31 20.23
C GLN A 61 5.77 -18.07 19.98
N ILE A 62 4.56 -18.31 19.47
CA ILE A 62 3.49 -17.29 19.42
C ILE A 62 2.62 -17.47 20.66
N THR A 63 2.65 -16.49 21.55
CA THR A 63 1.95 -16.54 22.85
C THR A 63 0.50 -16.11 22.73
N ARG A 64 0.18 -15.20 21.79
CA ARG A 64 -1.18 -14.71 21.58
C ARG A 64 -1.37 -14.20 20.16
N ILE A 65 -2.58 -14.37 19.62
CA ILE A 65 -3.02 -13.71 18.39
C ILE A 65 -4.32 -13.00 18.71
N SER A 66 -4.36 -11.68 18.49
CA SER A 66 -5.54 -10.86 18.74
C SER A 66 -5.95 -10.13 17.46
N PRO A 67 -7.25 -10.10 17.10
CA PRO A 67 -7.70 -9.25 16.01
C PRO A 67 -7.50 -7.78 16.39
N VAL A 68 -7.09 -6.97 15.43
CA VAL A 68 -7.00 -5.50 15.57
C VAL A 68 -8.07 -4.88 14.68
N GLY A 69 -8.85 -3.96 15.22
CA GLY A 69 -9.84 -3.21 14.44
C GLY A 69 -9.16 -2.23 13.48
N GLY A 70 -9.89 -1.75 12.45
CA GLY A 70 -9.47 -0.60 11.64
C GLY A 70 -9.31 -0.85 10.14
N GLY A 71 -9.30 -2.09 9.67
CA GLY A 71 -9.26 -2.40 8.23
C GLY A 71 -10.67 -2.51 7.61
N CYS A 72 -10.99 -1.70 6.60
CA CYS A 72 -12.24 -1.85 5.84
C CYS A 72 -12.21 -3.05 4.87
N ILE A 73 -11.01 -3.44 4.41
CA ILE A 73 -10.79 -4.42 3.34
C ILE A 73 -10.01 -5.65 3.83
N ASN A 74 -9.07 -5.44 4.75
CA ASN A 74 -8.12 -6.46 5.20
C ASN A 74 -8.37 -6.87 6.66
N ARG A 75 -8.13 -8.13 6.98
CA ARG A 75 -8.13 -8.59 8.37
C ARG A 75 -6.77 -8.31 9.00
N ALA A 76 -6.76 -7.46 10.02
CA ALA A 76 -5.57 -7.11 10.79
C ALA A 76 -5.49 -7.91 12.10
N SER A 77 -4.30 -8.36 12.43
CA SER A 77 -4.01 -9.18 13.62
C SER A 77 -2.70 -8.75 14.26
N HIS A 78 -2.67 -8.79 15.59
CA HIS A 78 -1.50 -8.59 16.42
C HIS A 78 -1.04 -9.95 16.94
N TYR A 79 0.21 -10.29 16.65
CA TYR A 79 0.86 -11.52 17.08
C TYR A 79 1.86 -11.18 18.18
N ASP A 80 1.63 -11.65 19.39
CA ASP A 80 2.60 -11.59 20.48
C ASP A 80 3.46 -12.84 20.48
N THR A 81 4.76 -12.65 20.64
CA THR A 81 5.76 -13.72 20.66
C THR A 81 6.77 -13.48 21.77
N ASP A 82 7.64 -14.47 22.01
CA ASP A 82 8.78 -14.34 22.91
C ASP A 82 9.93 -13.47 22.35
N ALA A 83 9.89 -13.09 21.07
CA ALA A 83 10.87 -12.22 20.41
C ALA A 83 10.32 -10.81 20.07
N GLY A 84 9.14 -10.46 20.59
CA GLY A 84 8.46 -9.20 20.32
C GLY A 84 7.13 -9.38 19.57
N SER A 85 6.50 -8.27 19.20
CA SER A 85 5.18 -8.28 18.58
C SER A 85 5.25 -8.00 17.07
N PHE A 86 4.37 -8.65 16.32
CA PHE A 86 4.21 -8.45 14.88
C PHE A 86 2.80 -8.00 14.53
N PHE A 87 2.69 -7.12 13.55
CA PHE A 87 1.42 -6.76 12.95
C PHE A 87 1.27 -7.46 11.60
N VAL A 88 0.14 -8.13 11.42
CA VAL A 88 -0.13 -8.94 10.23
C VAL A 88 -1.45 -8.51 9.60
N LYS A 89 -1.43 -8.22 8.30
CA LYS A 89 -2.65 -8.10 7.51
C LYS A 89 -2.80 -9.30 6.60
N THR A 90 -4.04 -9.78 6.46
CA THR A 90 -4.41 -10.87 5.57
C THR A 90 -5.62 -10.48 4.74
N ASN A 91 -5.61 -10.88 3.46
CA ASN A 91 -6.77 -10.80 2.59
C ASN A 91 -6.96 -12.14 1.87
N ARG A 92 -8.15 -12.73 1.92
CA ARG A 92 -8.42 -14.06 1.33
C ARG A 92 -8.78 -14.03 -0.15
N SER A 93 -9.07 -12.85 -0.68
CA SER A 93 -9.61 -12.67 -2.04
C SER A 93 -8.66 -11.92 -2.97
N ILE A 94 -7.69 -11.20 -2.42
CA ILE A 94 -6.75 -10.36 -3.19
C ILE A 94 -5.38 -11.05 -3.27
N GLY A 95 -4.84 -11.12 -4.48
CA GLY A 95 -3.49 -11.64 -4.74
C GLY A 95 -2.38 -10.77 -4.12
N PRO A 96 -1.12 -11.22 -4.20
CA PRO A 96 -0.02 -10.61 -3.44
C PRO A 96 0.36 -9.19 -3.88
N SER A 97 -0.02 -8.74 -5.07
CA SER A 97 0.40 -7.44 -5.63
C SER A 97 0.01 -6.23 -4.77
N MET A 98 -1.13 -6.29 -4.08
CA MET A 98 -1.55 -5.22 -3.16
C MET A 98 -0.56 -5.08 -1.99
N PHE A 99 -0.22 -6.19 -1.34
CA PHE A 99 0.72 -6.20 -0.21
C PHE A 99 2.17 -6.03 -0.64
N GLU A 100 2.53 -6.42 -1.86
CA GLU A 100 3.81 -6.08 -2.48
C GLU A 100 3.97 -4.55 -2.61
N GLY A 101 2.96 -3.87 -3.17
CA GLY A 101 2.94 -2.42 -3.28
C GLY A 101 3.02 -1.71 -1.93
N GLU A 102 2.29 -2.20 -0.92
CA GLU A 102 2.34 -1.68 0.45
C GLU A 102 3.72 -1.89 1.09
N ALA A 103 4.29 -3.10 0.99
CA ALA A 103 5.60 -3.42 1.55
C ALA A 103 6.72 -2.59 0.91
N LEU A 104 6.71 -2.43 -0.42
CA LEU A 104 7.69 -1.60 -1.13
C LEU A 104 7.51 -0.11 -0.79
N GLY A 105 6.28 0.36 -0.64
CA GLY A 105 5.99 1.72 -0.19
C GLY A 105 6.51 2.01 1.21
N LEU A 106 6.20 1.13 2.17
CA LEU A 106 6.71 1.20 3.54
C LEU A 106 8.24 1.13 3.57
N GLY A 107 8.85 0.25 2.77
CA GLY A 107 10.30 0.11 2.66
C GLY A 107 10.95 1.41 2.17
N ALA A 108 10.43 1.98 1.08
CA ALA A 108 10.93 3.24 0.52
C ALA A 108 10.84 4.40 1.54
N MET A 109 9.73 4.51 2.28
CA MET A 109 9.58 5.54 3.31
C MET A 109 10.52 5.29 4.49
N PHE A 110 10.66 4.04 4.94
CA PHE A 110 11.53 3.64 6.04
C PHE A 110 12.99 3.98 5.76
N GLU A 111 13.46 3.71 4.53
CA GLU A 111 14.83 3.98 4.09
C GLU A 111 15.19 5.48 4.08
N THR A 112 14.20 6.38 4.03
CA THR A 112 14.48 7.83 4.13
C THR A 112 15.02 8.24 5.50
N GLY A 113 14.73 7.48 6.57
CA GLY A 113 15.11 7.81 7.94
C GLY A 113 14.47 9.09 8.49
N THR A 114 13.30 9.49 7.97
CA THR A 114 12.65 10.78 8.29
C THR A 114 11.46 10.65 9.25
N ILE A 115 10.27 10.31 8.74
CA ILE A 115 9.04 10.05 9.49
C ILE A 115 8.92 8.57 9.87
N ARG A 116 8.32 8.27 11.02
CA ARG A 116 8.16 6.88 11.47
C ARG A 116 7.10 6.17 10.63
N VAL A 117 7.44 4.98 10.15
CA VAL A 117 6.54 4.04 9.47
C VAL A 117 6.80 2.63 10.01
N PRO A 118 5.81 1.72 9.98
CA PRO A 118 6.05 0.32 10.31
C PRO A 118 7.10 -0.29 9.38
N LYS A 119 8.15 -0.90 9.94
CA LYS A 119 9.10 -1.65 9.13
C LYS A 119 8.41 -2.87 8.48
N PRO A 120 8.37 -2.99 7.14
CA PRO A 120 7.84 -4.18 6.50
C PRO A 120 8.86 -5.32 6.62
N PHE A 121 8.38 -6.54 6.87
CA PHE A 121 9.23 -7.72 7.00
C PHE A 121 9.06 -8.71 5.87
N LYS A 122 7.80 -9.08 5.57
CA LYS A 122 7.49 -10.09 4.55
C LYS A 122 6.11 -9.86 3.99
N PHE A 123 5.92 -10.15 2.71
CA PHE A 123 4.61 -10.33 2.11
C PHE A 123 4.61 -11.61 1.27
N GLY A 124 3.43 -12.14 0.96
CA GLY A 124 3.34 -13.32 0.11
C GLY A 124 1.92 -13.82 -0.11
N PRO A 125 1.76 -14.82 -0.99
CA PRO A 125 0.48 -15.49 -1.18
C PRO A 125 0.11 -16.37 0.02
N LEU A 126 -1.19 -16.54 0.26
CA LEU A 126 -1.69 -17.55 1.20
C LEU A 126 -1.96 -18.87 0.44
N PRO A 127 -1.64 -20.06 1.01
CA PRO A 127 -1.90 -21.34 0.36
C PRO A 127 -3.37 -21.58 0.01
N THR A 128 -4.28 -21.04 0.81
CA THR A 128 -5.74 -21.16 0.64
C THR A 128 -6.33 -20.17 -0.38
N GLY A 129 -5.48 -19.39 -1.07
CA GLY A 129 -5.89 -18.23 -1.84
C GLY A 129 -5.89 -16.94 -1.00
N GLY A 130 -5.51 -15.85 -1.66
CA GLY A 130 -5.28 -14.55 -1.03
C GLY A 130 -3.81 -14.26 -0.77
N SER A 131 -3.54 -13.33 0.15
CA SER A 131 -2.21 -12.82 0.45
C SER A 131 -2.08 -12.26 1.88
N TYR A 132 -0.85 -12.00 2.30
CA TYR A 132 -0.52 -11.43 3.60
C TYR A 132 0.65 -10.44 3.53
N ILE A 133 0.77 -9.61 4.57
CA ILE A 133 1.96 -8.80 4.92
C ILE A 133 2.21 -8.90 6.43
N ILE A 134 3.49 -8.97 6.80
CA ILE A 134 4.01 -8.96 8.16
C ILE A 134 4.88 -7.71 8.31
N MET A 135 4.64 -6.93 9.34
CA MET A 135 5.38 -5.69 9.63
C MET A 135 5.54 -5.47 11.13
N GLU A 136 6.35 -4.47 11.49
CA GLU A 136 6.52 -4.00 12.86
C GLU A 136 5.17 -3.71 13.52
N PHE A 137 4.95 -4.26 14.72
CA PHE A 137 3.86 -3.81 15.56
C PHE A 137 4.28 -2.53 16.28
N ILE A 138 3.60 -1.42 15.98
CA ILE A 138 3.79 -0.15 16.67
C ILE A 138 2.66 0.03 17.67
N GLU A 139 3.02 0.13 18.95
CA GLU A 139 2.05 0.51 19.98
C GLU A 139 1.73 2.00 19.86
N PHE A 140 0.45 2.30 19.62
CA PHE A 140 -0.02 3.68 19.49
C PHE A 140 -0.28 4.30 20.85
N GLY A 141 0.22 5.53 21.03
CA GLY A 141 -0.04 6.33 22.20
C GLY A 141 -1.47 6.90 22.21
N SER A 142 -1.97 7.27 23.39
CA SER A 142 -3.26 7.95 23.55
C SER A 142 -3.25 9.43 23.11
N ARG A 143 -2.07 9.97 22.78
CA ARG A 143 -1.89 11.37 22.40
C ARG A 143 -2.05 11.53 20.90
N ARG A 144 -2.72 12.61 20.49
CA ARG A 144 -2.73 13.03 19.08
C ARG A 144 -1.32 13.41 18.64
N SER A 145 -1.03 13.18 17.35
CA SER A 145 0.23 13.56 16.75
C SER A 145 0.50 15.05 16.88
N ASN A 146 1.74 15.39 17.23
CA ASN A 146 2.20 16.77 17.21
C ASN A 146 2.22 17.26 15.76
N GLN A 147 1.24 18.07 15.39
CA GLN A 147 1.05 18.58 14.02
C GLN A 147 2.29 19.25 13.45
N SER A 148 3.07 19.98 14.28
CA SER A 148 4.29 20.63 13.81
C SER A 148 5.38 19.62 13.48
N VAL A 149 5.56 18.59 14.32
CA VAL A 149 6.52 17.49 14.05
C VAL A 149 6.08 16.70 12.82
N LEU A 150 4.78 16.39 12.70
CA LEU A 150 4.22 15.72 11.52
C LEU A 150 4.53 16.49 10.23
N GLY A 151 4.26 17.80 10.19
CA GLY A 151 4.54 18.63 9.01
C GLY A 151 6.01 18.66 8.63
N ARG A 152 6.90 18.80 9.62
CA ARG A 152 8.36 18.81 9.40
C ARG A 152 8.85 17.46 8.88
N LYS A 153 8.48 16.37 9.55
CA LYS A 153 8.90 15.00 9.20
C LYS A 153 8.40 14.56 7.83
N LEU A 154 7.17 14.93 7.46
CA LEU A 154 6.63 14.67 6.13
C LEU A 154 7.40 15.46 5.05
N ALA A 155 7.72 16.73 5.29
CA ALA A 155 8.52 17.51 4.36
C ALA A 155 9.95 16.99 4.22
N GLU A 156 10.57 16.51 5.32
CA GLU A 156 11.86 15.82 5.29
C GLU A 156 11.78 14.55 4.41
N MET A 157 10.72 13.75 4.54
CA MET A 157 10.50 12.56 3.70
C MET A 157 10.44 12.92 2.22
N HIS A 158 9.65 13.93 1.84
CA HIS A 158 9.54 14.39 0.45
C HIS A 158 10.87 14.94 -0.09
N LYS A 159 11.67 15.57 0.77
CA LYS A 159 12.99 16.10 0.42
C LYS A 159 14.02 14.99 0.23
N ALA A 160 13.99 13.95 1.06
CA ALA A 160 14.94 12.83 1.04
C ALA A 160 14.61 11.79 -0.04
N GLY A 161 13.33 11.45 -0.22
CA GLY A 161 12.88 10.45 -1.18
C GLY A 161 12.86 11.02 -2.60
N LYS A 162 13.95 10.81 -3.35
CA LYS A 162 14.11 11.22 -4.75
C LYS A 162 14.18 10.01 -5.68
N SER A 163 13.82 10.22 -6.95
CA SER A 163 13.93 9.18 -7.99
C SER A 163 14.54 9.76 -9.25
N GLU A 164 15.52 9.05 -9.82
CA GLU A 164 16.10 9.36 -11.13
C GLU A 164 15.28 8.78 -12.29
N LYS A 165 14.33 7.88 -12.00
CA LYS A 165 13.45 7.25 -13.01
C LYS A 165 12.27 8.15 -13.43
N GLY A 166 12.07 9.28 -12.75
CA GLY A 166 10.94 10.19 -12.96
C GLY A 166 9.78 9.93 -12.00
N PHE A 167 8.56 10.17 -12.47
CA PHE A 167 7.30 10.00 -11.73
C PHE A 167 6.75 8.59 -11.92
N GLY A 168 6.28 7.97 -10.84
CA GLY A 168 5.84 6.57 -10.84
C GLY A 168 6.37 5.81 -9.63
N PHE A 169 6.37 4.49 -9.72
CA PHE A 169 6.87 3.62 -8.66
C PHE A 169 7.31 2.27 -9.24
N GLU A 170 8.06 1.49 -8.47
CA GLU A 170 8.61 0.21 -8.95
C GLU A 170 7.51 -0.79 -9.35
N VAL A 171 6.35 -0.72 -8.68
CA VAL A 171 5.19 -1.56 -8.97
C VAL A 171 3.91 -0.73 -8.98
N ASN A 172 2.92 -1.19 -9.74
CA ASN A 172 1.54 -0.77 -9.53
C ASN A 172 1.10 -1.22 -8.13
N ASN A 173 0.39 -0.35 -7.43
CA ASN A 173 -0.18 -0.65 -6.12
C ASN A 173 -1.66 -0.29 -6.13
N THR A 174 -2.24 0.02 -4.97
CA THR A 174 -3.65 0.38 -4.84
C THR A 174 -3.82 1.61 -3.96
N VAL A 175 -4.87 2.38 -4.23
CA VAL A 175 -5.39 3.41 -3.31
C VAL A 175 -6.77 2.95 -2.83
N GLY A 176 -6.85 2.49 -1.57
CA GLY A 176 -7.92 1.59 -1.16
C GLY A 176 -7.87 0.28 -1.97
N SER A 177 -8.99 -0.12 -2.58
CA SER A 177 -9.02 -1.28 -3.50
C SER A 177 -8.85 -0.93 -4.97
N THR A 178 -8.75 0.36 -5.32
CA THR A 178 -8.62 0.80 -6.72
C THR A 178 -7.17 0.62 -7.17
N PRO A 179 -6.90 -0.01 -8.32
CA PRO A 179 -5.55 -0.06 -8.87
C PRO A 179 -4.99 1.34 -9.12
N GLN A 180 -3.75 1.56 -8.68
CA GLN A 180 -2.99 2.77 -8.95
C GLN A 180 -1.85 2.43 -9.91
N ILE A 181 -1.93 3.01 -11.11
CA ILE A 181 -0.96 2.79 -12.18
C ILE A 181 0.27 3.66 -11.92
N ASN A 182 1.44 3.04 -11.89
CA ASN A 182 2.72 3.64 -11.49
C ASN A 182 3.80 3.51 -12.57
N THR A 183 3.39 3.23 -13.81
CA THR A 183 4.28 3.26 -14.98
C THR A 183 5.08 4.57 -14.98
N TRP A 184 6.40 4.44 -15.13
CA TRP A 184 7.31 5.57 -15.10
C TRP A 184 7.03 6.57 -16.22
N SER A 185 7.07 7.86 -15.87
CA SER A 185 6.95 9.00 -16.78
C SER A 185 7.97 10.06 -16.42
N SER A 186 8.54 10.74 -17.42
CA SER A 186 9.42 11.89 -17.21
C SER A 186 8.66 13.21 -17.05
N ASP A 187 7.36 13.25 -17.36
CA ASP A 187 6.52 14.45 -17.27
C ASP A 187 5.38 14.28 -16.26
N TRP A 188 5.31 15.21 -15.30
CA TRP A 188 4.32 15.14 -14.22
C TRP A 188 2.90 15.39 -14.73
N ILE A 189 2.73 16.34 -15.65
CA ILE A 189 1.41 16.72 -16.17
C ILE A 189 0.82 15.52 -16.91
N GLN A 190 1.61 14.85 -17.75
CA GLN A 190 1.24 13.62 -18.41
C GLN A 190 0.95 12.50 -17.40
N PHE A 191 1.85 12.24 -16.45
CA PHE A 191 1.67 11.20 -15.44
C PHE A 191 0.37 11.37 -14.66
N TYR A 192 0.13 12.58 -14.16
CA TYR A 192 -1.05 12.90 -13.37
C TYR A 192 -2.33 12.91 -14.22
N GLY A 193 -2.24 13.37 -15.46
CA GLY A 193 -3.35 13.38 -16.41
C GLY A 193 -3.80 11.98 -16.81
N GLU A 194 -2.86 11.09 -17.13
CA GLU A 194 -3.14 9.74 -17.61
C GLU A 194 -3.37 8.75 -16.46
N HIS A 195 -2.41 8.64 -15.55
CA HIS A 195 -2.36 7.58 -14.54
C HIS A 195 -3.02 7.95 -13.20
N ARG A 196 -3.48 9.19 -13.04
CA ARG A 196 -4.30 9.60 -11.89
C ARG A 196 -5.71 9.98 -12.36
N LEU A 197 -5.90 11.19 -12.89
CA LEU A 197 -7.22 11.69 -13.25
C LEU A 197 -7.89 10.86 -14.36
N GLY A 198 -7.17 10.63 -15.47
CA GLY A 198 -7.69 9.91 -16.63
C GLY A 198 -8.14 8.49 -16.28
N TYR A 199 -7.32 7.75 -15.53
CA TYR A 199 -7.68 6.42 -15.04
C TYR A 199 -8.96 6.42 -14.19
N GLN A 200 -9.06 7.33 -13.22
CA GLN A 200 -10.24 7.42 -12.35
C GLN A 200 -11.51 7.84 -13.11
N LEU A 201 -11.38 8.73 -14.11
CA LEU A 201 -12.48 9.13 -14.98
C LEU A 201 -12.97 7.98 -15.86
N GLN A 202 -12.05 7.21 -16.43
CA GLN A 202 -12.39 6.01 -17.21
C GLN A 202 -13.12 5.00 -16.33
N LEU A 203 -12.64 4.77 -15.10
CA LEU A 203 -13.29 3.86 -14.17
C LEU A 203 -14.72 4.32 -13.81
N ALA A 204 -14.94 5.62 -13.64
CA ALA A 204 -16.28 6.17 -13.39
C ALA A 204 -17.21 6.00 -14.60
N LEU A 205 -16.69 6.14 -15.82
CA LEU A 205 -17.42 5.86 -17.06
C LEU A 205 -17.81 4.38 -17.14
N ASP A 206 -16.87 3.47 -16.88
CA ASP A 206 -17.09 2.03 -16.99
C ASP A 206 -18.08 1.52 -15.93
N GLN A 207 -18.00 2.03 -14.71
CA GLN A 207 -18.86 1.60 -13.60
C GLN A 207 -20.27 2.21 -13.65
N TYR A 208 -20.39 3.49 -13.99
CA TYR A 208 -21.65 4.24 -13.86
C TYR A 208 -22.22 4.75 -15.18
N GLY A 209 -21.50 4.63 -16.29
CA GLY A 209 -21.89 5.25 -17.56
C GLY A 209 -21.85 6.78 -17.52
N ASP A 210 -21.08 7.38 -16.61
CA ASP A 210 -21.06 8.83 -16.39
C ASP A 210 -20.24 9.57 -17.45
N SER A 211 -20.78 9.65 -18.66
CA SER A 211 -20.14 10.37 -19.78
C SER A 211 -19.90 11.84 -19.49
N THR A 212 -20.74 12.47 -18.67
CA THR A 212 -20.63 13.90 -18.37
C THR A 212 -19.38 14.21 -17.56
N ILE A 213 -19.10 13.45 -16.49
CA ILE A 213 -17.87 13.67 -15.71
C ILE A 213 -16.64 13.30 -16.52
N TYR A 214 -16.73 12.22 -17.31
CA TYR A 214 -15.65 11.78 -18.18
C TYR A 214 -15.26 12.84 -19.20
N GLU A 215 -16.21 13.34 -20.01
CA GLU A 215 -15.92 14.32 -21.06
C GLU A 215 -15.37 15.64 -20.51
N LYS A 216 -15.96 16.15 -19.43
CA LYS A 216 -15.46 17.37 -18.77
C LYS A 216 -14.09 17.14 -18.12
N GLY A 217 -13.91 16.01 -17.45
CA GLY A 217 -12.63 15.64 -16.85
C GLY A 217 -11.52 15.48 -17.89
N GLN A 218 -11.80 14.88 -19.05
CA GLN A 218 -10.86 14.78 -20.16
C GLN A 218 -10.50 16.16 -20.75
N ARG A 219 -11.47 17.09 -20.84
CA ARG A 219 -11.19 18.48 -21.22
C ARG A 219 -10.28 19.17 -20.20
N LEU A 220 -10.50 18.95 -18.91
CA LEU A 220 -9.63 19.47 -17.85
C LEU A 220 -8.21 18.91 -17.98
N VAL A 221 -8.06 17.58 -18.11
CA VAL A 221 -6.75 16.92 -18.28
C VAL A 221 -5.96 17.51 -19.46
N LYS A 222 -6.62 17.77 -20.59
CA LYS A 222 -5.98 18.39 -21.77
C LYS A 222 -5.63 19.86 -21.57
N SER A 223 -6.25 20.55 -20.62
CA SER A 223 -6.16 22.00 -20.46
C SER A 223 -5.42 22.44 -19.19
N MET A 224 -4.94 21.50 -18.36
CA MET A 224 -4.37 21.81 -17.04
C MET A 224 -2.92 22.34 -17.08
N GLY A 225 -2.26 22.35 -18.23
CA GLY A 225 -0.88 22.83 -18.39
C GLY A 225 -0.60 24.20 -17.76
N PRO A 226 -1.44 25.23 -17.96
CA PRO A 226 -1.27 26.55 -17.37
C PRO A 226 -1.24 26.58 -15.83
N LEU A 227 -1.77 25.56 -15.14
CA LEU A 227 -1.72 25.47 -13.67
C LEU A 227 -0.31 25.21 -13.13
N PHE A 228 0.61 24.78 -14.01
CA PHE A 228 1.98 24.38 -13.70
C PHE A 228 3.05 25.29 -14.30
N GLU A 229 2.66 26.42 -14.88
CA GLU A 229 3.61 27.40 -15.41
C GLU A 229 4.52 27.96 -14.30
N ASN A 230 5.82 28.03 -14.59
CA ASN A 230 6.86 28.52 -13.66
C ASN A 230 6.98 27.72 -12.36
N VAL A 231 6.66 26.41 -12.41
CA VAL A 231 6.81 25.47 -11.30
C VAL A 231 7.91 24.48 -11.66
N VAL A 232 8.81 24.20 -10.73
CA VAL A 232 9.78 23.12 -10.86
C VAL A 232 9.20 21.90 -10.15
N ILE A 233 8.90 20.84 -10.90
CA ILE A 233 8.29 19.65 -10.34
C ILE A 233 9.34 18.54 -10.26
N GLU A 234 9.85 18.32 -9.05
CA GLU A 234 10.79 17.24 -8.78
C GLU A 234 10.05 16.02 -8.22
N PRO A 235 10.35 14.79 -8.69
CA PRO A 235 9.80 13.58 -8.12
C PRO A 235 10.18 13.48 -6.63
N CYS A 236 9.17 13.44 -5.77
CA CYS A 236 9.31 13.24 -4.34
C CYS A 236 8.53 12.00 -3.93
N LEU A 237 9.07 11.18 -3.03
CA LEU A 237 8.34 10.03 -2.47
C LEU A 237 7.11 10.53 -1.71
N LEU A 238 5.93 10.13 -2.14
CA LEU A 238 4.66 10.44 -1.50
C LEU A 238 4.16 9.23 -0.71
N HIS A 239 3.46 9.49 0.39
CA HIS A 239 2.64 8.51 1.07
C HIS A 239 1.41 8.15 0.22
N GLY A 240 0.76 9.15 -0.38
CA GLY A 240 -0.24 8.96 -1.45
C GLY A 240 -1.68 8.68 -1.00
N ASP A 241 -1.90 8.38 0.28
CA ASP A 241 -3.25 8.29 0.90
C ASP A 241 -3.25 8.83 2.34
N LEU A 242 -2.73 10.04 2.55
CA LEU A 242 -2.51 10.57 3.90
C LEU A 242 -3.73 11.30 4.48
N TRP A 243 -4.52 10.58 5.27
CA TRP A 243 -5.68 11.08 6.02
C TRP A 243 -5.66 10.66 7.49
N SER A 244 -6.64 11.10 8.28
CA SER A 244 -6.63 10.90 9.73
C SER A 244 -6.60 9.42 10.15
N GLY A 245 -7.14 8.50 9.35
CA GLY A 245 -7.06 7.05 9.60
C GLY A 245 -5.66 6.46 9.43
N ASN A 246 -4.81 7.13 8.64
CA ASN A 246 -3.45 6.70 8.30
C ASN A 246 -2.39 7.50 9.07
N ILE A 247 -2.79 8.33 10.05
CA ILE A 247 -1.90 9.12 10.89
C ILE A 247 -2.12 8.72 12.34
N SER A 248 -1.05 8.30 13.00
CA SER A 248 -1.04 7.94 14.42
C SER A 248 0.17 8.55 15.14
N SER A 249 0.39 8.15 16.38
CA SER A 249 1.60 8.46 17.12
C SER A 249 2.02 7.28 17.97
N ASP A 250 3.32 7.08 18.10
CA ASP A 250 3.85 6.07 19.00
C ASP A 250 3.73 6.50 20.48
N ASN A 251 4.14 5.64 21.39
CA ASN A 251 4.16 5.94 22.84
C ASN A 251 5.04 7.15 23.23
N ASN A 252 5.99 7.55 22.40
CA ASN A 252 6.82 8.74 22.61
C ASN A 252 6.15 10.02 22.08
N GLY A 253 5.05 9.89 21.34
CA GLY A 253 4.35 11.00 20.69
C GLY A 253 4.92 11.37 19.32
N GLU A 254 5.79 10.55 18.75
CA GLU A 254 6.32 10.75 17.40
C GLU A 254 5.26 10.36 16.36
N PRO A 255 5.10 11.16 15.29
CA PRO A 255 4.12 10.87 14.25
C PRO A 255 4.47 9.59 13.49
N VAL A 256 3.46 8.73 13.32
CA VAL A 256 3.55 7.49 12.53
C VAL A 256 2.56 7.59 11.38
N ILE A 257 2.99 7.27 10.17
CA ILE A 257 2.11 7.15 9.00
C ILE A 257 2.02 5.69 8.54
N LEU A 258 0.83 5.29 8.10
CA LEU A 258 0.41 3.90 7.90
C LEU A 258 -0.30 3.76 6.55
N ASP A 259 -0.32 2.54 6.01
CA ASP A 259 -1.15 2.15 4.87
C ASP A 259 -0.93 3.03 3.61
N PRO A 260 0.32 3.10 3.11
CA PRO A 260 0.64 3.96 1.99
C PRO A 260 0.09 3.47 0.65
N ALA A 261 -0.14 4.42 -0.25
CA ALA A 261 -0.32 4.22 -1.69
C ALA A 261 0.85 4.90 -2.43
N CYS A 262 2.09 4.53 -2.08
CA CYS A 262 3.29 5.27 -2.47
C CYS A 262 3.51 5.40 -3.98
N TYR A 263 4.10 6.53 -4.36
CA TYR A 263 4.71 6.79 -5.66
C TYR A 263 5.61 8.03 -5.58
N TYR A 264 6.49 8.21 -6.55
CA TYR A 264 7.21 9.45 -6.76
C TYR A 264 6.36 10.43 -7.57
N GLY A 265 6.04 11.57 -6.98
CA GLY A 265 5.13 12.56 -7.57
C GLY A 265 5.46 13.99 -7.16
N HIS A 266 4.61 14.94 -7.56
CA HIS A 266 4.70 16.31 -7.07
C HIS A 266 4.29 16.35 -5.59
N SER A 267 5.14 16.92 -4.72
CA SER A 267 4.92 16.97 -3.27
C SER A 267 3.58 17.57 -2.84
N GLU A 268 3.00 18.47 -3.64
CA GLU A 268 1.69 19.08 -3.36
C GLU A 268 0.54 18.06 -3.43
N ALA A 269 0.71 16.95 -4.15
CA ALA A 269 -0.30 15.90 -4.28
C ALA A 269 -0.58 15.16 -2.96
N GLU A 270 0.37 15.17 -2.02
CA GLU A 270 0.17 14.59 -0.68
C GLU A 270 -1.02 15.22 0.07
N PHE A 271 -1.34 16.48 -0.24
CA PHE A 271 -2.45 17.18 0.40
C PHE A 271 -3.81 16.87 -0.22
N GLY A 272 -3.90 15.96 -1.19
CA GLY A 272 -5.14 15.56 -1.85
C GLY A 272 -6.20 14.98 -0.91
N MET A 273 -5.78 14.42 0.23
CA MET A 273 -6.67 13.93 1.29
C MET A 273 -6.83 14.90 2.47
N SER A 274 -6.34 16.14 2.37
CA SER A 274 -6.33 17.11 3.47
C SER A 274 -7.71 17.42 4.07
N TRP A 275 -8.79 17.27 3.28
CA TRP A 275 -10.17 17.47 3.70
C TRP A 275 -10.67 16.48 4.77
N CYS A 276 -10.03 15.32 4.92
CA CYS A 276 -10.29 14.35 6.00
C CYS A 276 -9.04 14.01 6.84
N ALA A 277 -7.95 14.76 6.67
CA ALA A 277 -6.73 14.61 7.45
C ALA A 277 -6.70 15.44 8.74
N GLY A 278 -7.39 16.58 8.75
CA GLY A 278 -7.40 17.49 9.90
C GLY A 278 -6.10 18.27 10.10
N PHE A 279 -5.35 18.52 9.02
CA PHE A 279 -4.10 19.29 9.07
C PHE A 279 -4.33 20.73 9.54
N GLY A 280 -3.70 21.09 10.67
CA GLY A 280 -3.77 22.43 11.26
C GLY A 280 -2.73 23.40 10.70
N GLY A 281 -2.85 24.68 11.07
CA GLY A 281 -1.89 25.72 10.64
C GLY A 281 -0.44 25.44 11.03
N SER A 282 -0.20 24.80 12.18
CA SER A 282 1.15 24.42 12.63
C SER A 282 1.78 23.32 11.78
N PHE A 283 0.99 22.42 11.19
CA PHE A 283 1.46 21.41 10.22
C PHE A 283 1.95 22.08 8.94
N TYR A 284 1.13 22.95 8.34
CA TYR A 284 1.52 23.63 7.10
C TYR A 284 2.72 24.54 7.32
N SER A 285 2.77 25.26 8.45
CA SER A 285 3.88 26.17 8.75
C SER A 285 5.21 25.41 8.82
N SER A 286 5.27 24.30 9.57
CA SER A 286 6.50 23.51 9.69
C SER A 286 6.85 22.71 8.43
N TYR A 287 5.85 22.30 7.64
CA TYR A 287 6.09 21.68 6.34
C TYR A 287 6.77 22.68 5.38
N PHE A 288 6.22 23.90 5.26
CA PHE A 288 6.74 24.91 4.33
C PHE A 288 8.05 25.56 4.79
N GLU A 289 8.43 25.44 6.07
CA GLU A 289 9.80 25.74 6.55
C GLU A 289 10.85 24.86 5.86
N VAL A 290 10.54 23.59 5.58
CA VAL A 290 11.46 22.61 4.99
C VAL A 290 11.33 22.55 3.47
N MET A 291 10.10 22.61 2.96
CA MET A 291 9.75 22.54 1.54
C MET A 291 9.00 23.82 1.14
N PRO A 292 9.68 24.90 0.72
CA PRO A 292 9.04 26.18 0.43
C PRO A 292 7.92 26.10 -0.60
N LYS A 293 6.84 26.84 -0.36
CA LYS A 293 5.68 26.91 -1.25
C LYS A 293 6.07 27.48 -2.62
N GLN A 294 5.72 26.77 -3.69
CA GLN A 294 5.92 27.24 -5.06
C GLN A 294 4.76 28.11 -5.56
N PRO A 295 4.99 29.00 -6.55
CA PRO A 295 3.93 29.76 -7.18
C PRO A 295 2.79 28.86 -7.67
N GLY A 296 1.55 29.29 -7.43
CA GLY A 296 0.35 28.56 -7.86
C GLY A 296 -0.09 27.40 -6.96
N PHE A 297 0.57 27.14 -5.82
CA PHE A 297 0.16 26.12 -4.85
C PHE A 297 -1.35 26.17 -4.53
N GLU A 298 -1.86 27.34 -4.15
CA GLU A 298 -3.29 27.51 -3.81
C GLU A 298 -4.21 27.22 -5.00
N LYS A 299 -3.74 27.45 -6.23
CA LYS A 299 -4.52 27.18 -7.45
C LYS A 299 -4.55 25.69 -7.80
N ARG A 300 -3.59 24.89 -7.34
CA ARG A 300 -3.48 23.45 -7.65
C ARG A 300 -4.05 22.53 -6.58
N LYS A 301 -4.30 23.04 -5.38
CA LYS A 301 -4.79 22.25 -4.24
C LYS A 301 -6.03 21.41 -4.60
N ASP A 302 -7.03 22.02 -5.20
CA ASP A 302 -8.29 21.32 -5.53
C ASP A 302 -8.09 20.29 -6.65
N LEU A 303 -7.12 20.51 -7.56
CA LEU A 303 -6.74 19.54 -8.59
C LEU A 303 -6.20 18.24 -7.97
N TYR A 304 -5.50 18.33 -6.85
CA TYR A 304 -5.03 17.18 -6.09
C TYR A 304 -6.13 16.52 -5.27
N MET A 305 -7.06 17.31 -4.73
CA MET A 305 -8.25 16.77 -4.07
C MET A 305 -9.17 16.04 -5.06
N LEU A 306 -9.25 16.49 -6.31
CA LEU A 306 -10.06 15.87 -7.36
C LEU A 306 -9.74 14.39 -7.56
N TYR A 307 -8.45 13.99 -7.55
CA TYR A 307 -8.06 12.60 -7.69
C TYR A 307 -8.71 11.72 -6.61
N HIS A 308 -8.66 12.16 -5.36
CA HIS A 308 -9.25 11.42 -4.24
C HIS A 308 -10.78 11.46 -4.24
N TYR A 309 -11.41 12.55 -4.67
CA TYR A 309 -12.87 12.59 -4.83
C TYR A 309 -13.36 11.64 -5.93
N LEU A 310 -12.64 11.55 -7.05
CA LEU A 310 -12.94 10.55 -8.08
C LEU A 310 -12.74 9.13 -7.56
N ASN A 311 -11.66 8.88 -6.81
CA ASN A 311 -11.44 7.58 -6.18
C ASN A 311 -12.55 7.23 -5.18
N HIS A 312 -12.96 8.17 -4.32
CA HIS A 312 -14.07 7.98 -3.38
C HIS A 312 -15.41 7.79 -4.10
N TYR A 313 -15.62 8.46 -5.23
CA TYR A 313 -16.79 8.21 -6.07
C TYR A 313 -16.79 6.77 -6.56
N ASN A 314 -15.67 6.28 -7.11
CA ASN A 314 -15.55 4.91 -7.61
C ASN A 314 -15.63 3.83 -6.51
N LEU A 315 -15.21 4.14 -5.27
CA LEU A 315 -15.24 3.17 -4.17
C LEU A 315 -16.54 3.18 -3.36
N PHE A 316 -17.13 4.36 -3.15
CA PHE A 316 -18.21 4.57 -2.18
C PHE A 316 -19.49 5.14 -2.81
N GLY A 317 -19.49 5.39 -4.12
CA GLY A 317 -20.66 5.76 -4.89
C GLY A 317 -20.92 7.27 -4.99
N SER A 318 -22.06 7.61 -5.57
CA SER A 318 -22.38 8.93 -6.13
C SER A 318 -22.42 10.10 -5.14
N GLY A 319 -22.36 9.85 -3.83
CA GLY A 319 -22.26 10.89 -2.80
C GLY A 319 -21.04 11.80 -2.97
N TYR A 320 -19.97 11.33 -3.61
CA TYR A 320 -18.74 12.10 -3.86
C TYR A 320 -18.68 12.75 -5.26
N ARG A 321 -19.60 12.39 -6.16
CA ARG A 321 -19.62 12.86 -7.54
C ARG A 321 -19.78 14.38 -7.65
N SER A 322 -20.63 14.96 -6.82
CA SER A 322 -20.90 16.41 -6.82
C SER A 322 -19.64 17.22 -6.50
N SER A 323 -18.84 16.78 -5.52
CA SER A 323 -17.57 17.40 -5.16
C SER A 323 -16.57 17.34 -6.32
N ALA A 324 -16.42 16.16 -6.94
CA ALA A 324 -15.55 16.01 -8.10
C ALA A 324 -15.98 16.90 -9.29
N MET A 325 -17.29 16.89 -9.61
CA MET A 325 -17.84 17.71 -10.70
C MET A 325 -17.67 19.21 -10.45
N SER A 326 -17.89 19.67 -9.21
CA SER A 326 -17.72 21.09 -8.85
C SER A 326 -16.30 21.57 -9.13
N ILE A 327 -15.30 20.78 -8.71
CA ILE A 327 -13.89 21.11 -8.94
C ILE A 327 -13.57 21.15 -10.43
N ILE A 328 -14.06 20.16 -11.19
CA ILE A 328 -13.88 20.13 -12.66
C ILE A 328 -14.47 21.38 -13.31
N ASP A 329 -15.69 21.75 -12.95
CA ASP A 329 -16.38 22.92 -13.51
C ASP A 329 -15.68 24.25 -13.17
N ASP A 330 -15.17 24.38 -11.95
CA ASP A 330 -14.43 25.57 -11.53
C ASP A 330 -13.10 25.72 -12.28
N TYR A 331 -12.38 24.62 -12.51
CA TYR A 331 -11.15 24.66 -13.32
C TYR A 331 -11.44 24.94 -14.80
N LEU A 332 -12.45 24.32 -15.40
CA LEU A 332 -12.81 24.61 -16.79
C LEU A 332 -13.18 26.09 -16.97
N ARG A 333 -13.92 26.68 -16.02
CA ARG A 333 -14.22 28.12 -16.01
C ARG A 333 -12.95 28.97 -15.87
N MET A 334 -12.07 28.62 -14.94
CA MET A 334 -10.81 29.34 -14.69
C MET A 334 -9.88 29.33 -15.90
N LEU A 335 -9.79 28.19 -16.58
CA LEU A 335 -8.92 27.95 -17.74
C LEU A 335 -9.56 28.39 -19.07
N LYS A 336 -10.85 28.76 -19.07
CA LYS A 336 -11.63 29.09 -20.27
C LYS A 336 -11.63 27.95 -21.30
N ALA A 337 -11.72 26.71 -20.82
CA ALA A 337 -11.58 25.47 -21.58
C ALA A 337 -12.90 24.72 -21.80
#